data_AF-A0A150RSJ3-F1
#
_entry.id   AF-A0A150RSJ3-F1
#
_cell.length_a   1.000
_cell.length_b   1.000
_cell.length_c   1.000
_cell.angle_alpha   90.00
_cell.angle_beta   90.00
_cell.angle_gamma   90.00
#
_symmetry.space_group_name_H-M   'P 1'
#
loop_
_entity.id
_entity.type
_entity.pdbx_description
1 polymer ?
#
loop_
_entity_poly.entity_id
_entity_poly.type
_entity_poly.pdbx_seq_one_letter_code
_entity_poly.pdbx_strand_id
1 'polypeptide(L)'
;MEILPAIDHRVMGVAQAEQALRDGRITAAAGSVIRMFPEIRRISHDKDPLLNRAFRVLAVATARAGGALDVRPEVPRELLETWGGASAEERKANVDWSIRALRRLNEHRKGDPALQTDLGEALARSPEHRGEALQLLGGLAEKDLLASPEA
;
A
#
# COMPACT_ATOMS: atom_id res chain seq x y z
N MET A 1 -15.81 36.25 -14.44
CA MET A 1 -15.78 34.86 -14.93
C MET A 1 -15.21 34.02 -13.81
N GLU A 2 -16.08 33.41 -12.99
CA GLU A 2 -15.66 32.49 -11.93
C GLU A 2 -15.12 31.21 -12.59
N ILE A 3 -13.84 30.93 -12.39
CA ILE A 3 -13.25 29.65 -12.77
C ILE A 3 -13.66 28.67 -11.67
N LEU A 4 -14.69 27.87 -11.91
CA LEU A 4 -15.02 26.74 -11.04
C LEU A 4 -13.76 25.85 -10.95
N PRO A 5 -13.30 25.49 -9.73
CA PRO A 5 -12.14 24.62 -9.59
C PRO A 5 -12.43 23.29 -10.28
N ALA A 6 -11.55 22.87 -11.19
CA ALA A 6 -11.65 21.55 -11.82
C ALA A 6 -11.60 20.48 -10.74
N ILE A 7 -12.67 19.67 -10.64
CA ILE A 7 -12.76 18.58 -9.67
C ILE A 7 -11.77 17.49 -10.08
N ASP A 8 -10.77 17.24 -9.25
CA ASP A 8 -9.88 16.10 -9.44
C ASP A 8 -10.61 14.80 -9.04
N HIS A 9 -11.14 14.10 -10.05
CA HIS A 9 -11.86 12.84 -9.87
C HIS A 9 -11.01 11.73 -9.23
N ARG A 10 -9.67 11.85 -9.23
CA ARG A 10 -8.77 10.88 -8.57
C ARG A 10 -8.92 10.90 -7.06
N VAL A 11 -9.36 12.01 -6.46
CA VAL A 11 -9.63 12.09 -5.01
C VAL A 11 -10.72 11.09 -4.62
N MET A 12 -11.82 11.08 -5.36
CA MET A 12 -12.91 10.13 -5.15
C MET A 12 -12.47 8.69 -5.46
N GLY A 13 -11.72 8.48 -6.54
CA GLY A 13 -11.23 7.16 -6.90
C GLY A 13 -10.27 6.55 -5.87
N VAL A 14 -9.38 7.35 -5.27
CA VAL A 14 -8.50 6.89 -4.17
C VAL A 14 -9.31 6.56 -2.92
N ALA A 15 -10.30 7.38 -2.56
CA ALA A 15 -11.18 7.09 -1.43
C ALA A 15 -11.95 5.76 -1.63
N GLN A 16 -12.41 5.48 -2.85
CA GLN A 16 -13.05 4.21 -3.20
C GLN A 16 -12.07 3.03 -3.15
N ALA A 17 -10.82 3.22 -3.58
CA ALA A 17 -9.79 2.19 -3.49
C ALA A 17 -9.42 1.87 -2.04
N GLU A 18 -9.32 2.88 -1.17
CA GLU A 18 -9.16 2.69 0.27
C GLU A 18 -10.32 1.91 0.88
N GLN A 19 -11.56 2.23 0.49
CA GLN A 19 -12.72 1.49 0.95
C GLN A 19 -12.68 0.04 0.49
N ALA A 20 -12.39 -0.20 -0.79
CA ALA A 20 -12.26 -1.56 -1.32
C ALA A 20 -11.18 -2.37 -0.57
N LEU A 21 -10.05 -1.75 -0.24
CA LEU A 21 -9.00 -2.40 0.55
C LEU A 21 -9.49 -2.75 1.97
N ARG A 22 -10.22 -1.83 2.62
CA ARG A 22 -10.83 -2.07 3.95
C ARG A 22 -11.83 -3.23 3.91
N ASP A 23 -12.60 -3.34 2.83
CA ASP A 23 -13.57 -4.42 2.61
C ASP A 23 -12.92 -5.76 2.21
N GLY A 24 -11.58 -5.85 2.12
CA GLY A 24 -10.87 -7.04 1.67
C GLY A 24 -10.92 -7.28 0.15
N ARG A 25 -11.46 -6.34 -0.63
CA ARG A 25 -11.52 -6.40 -2.11
C ARG A 25 -10.18 -5.97 -2.72
N ILE A 26 -9.12 -6.75 -2.46
CA ILE A 26 -7.72 -6.46 -2.81
C ILE A 26 -7.55 -6.13 -4.30
N THR A 27 -8.07 -6.98 -5.19
CA THR A 27 -7.94 -6.81 -6.65
C THR A 27 -8.57 -5.50 -7.14
N ALA A 28 -9.77 -5.18 -6.68
CA ALA A 28 -10.47 -3.95 -7.06
C ALA A 28 -9.73 -2.70 -6.54
N ALA A 29 -9.21 -2.76 -5.31
CA ALA A 29 -8.43 -1.66 -4.73
C ALA A 29 -7.15 -1.38 -5.54
N ALA A 30 -6.36 -2.43 -5.81
CA ALA A 30 -5.13 -2.31 -6.58
C ALA A 30 -5.39 -1.86 -8.03
N GLY A 31 -6.37 -2.47 -8.69
CA GLY A 31 -6.72 -2.14 -10.06
C GLY A 31 -7.18 -0.69 -10.23
N SER A 32 -7.97 -0.18 -9.28
CA SER A 32 -8.37 1.24 -9.27
C SER A 32 -7.16 2.17 -9.19
N VAL A 33 -6.21 1.90 -8.28
CA VAL A 33 -4.99 2.71 -8.14
C VAL A 33 -4.13 2.67 -9.40
N ILE A 34 -3.89 1.50 -9.98
CA ILE A 34 -3.06 1.34 -11.19
C ILE A 34 -3.67 2.10 -12.37
N ARG A 35 -5.01 2.08 -12.53
CA ARG A 35 -5.70 2.86 -13.59
C ARG A 35 -5.58 4.36 -13.38
N MET A 36 -5.64 4.84 -12.14
CA MET A 36 -5.53 6.28 -11.84
C MET A 36 -4.10 6.81 -11.89
N PHE A 37 -3.11 5.96 -11.58
CA PHE A 37 -1.69 6.30 -11.54
C PHE A 37 -0.87 5.23 -12.28
N PRO A 38 -0.94 5.17 -13.62
CA PRO A 38 -0.21 4.18 -14.43
C PRO A 38 1.29 4.15 -14.17
N GLU A 39 1.88 5.30 -13.85
CA GLU A 39 3.30 5.50 -13.59
C GLU A 39 3.71 5.24 -12.13
N ILE A 40 2.79 4.83 -11.24
CA ILE A 40 3.01 4.70 -9.77
C ILE A 40 4.25 3.86 -9.41
N ARG A 41 4.66 2.95 -10.29
CA ARG A 41 5.83 2.11 -10.06
C ARG A 41 7.16 2.83 -10.26
N ARG A 42 7.18 3.87 -11.11
CA ARG A 42 8.38 4.60 -11.54
C ARG A 42 8.50 5.97 -10.88
N ILE A 43 7.42 6.51 -10.35
CA ILE A 43 7.43 7.79 -9.67
C ILE A 43 7.80 7.65 -8.20
N SER A 44 8.45 8.69 -7.69
CA SER A 44 8.65 8.89 -6.27
C SER A 44 7.38 9.49 -5.66
N HIS A 45 7.00 9.06 -4.47
CA HIS A 45 6.01 9.79 -3.69
C HIS A 45 6.72 10.83 -2.81
N ASP A 46 6.36 12.09 -3.05
CA ASP A 46 6.85 13.24 -2.30
C ASP A 46 5.70 13.84 -1.46
N LYS A 47 5.60 15.17 -1.38
CA LYS A 47 4.64 15.86 -0.50
C LYS A 47 3.17 15.75 -0.94
N ASP A 48 2.84 15.08 -2.04
CA ASP A 48 1.47 14.94 -2.54
C ASP A 48 0.66 13.97 -1.65
N PRO A 49 -0.35 14.45 -0.89
CA PRO A 49 -1.13 13.61 0.00
C PRO A 49 -1.99 12.57 -0.71
N LEU A 50 -2.49 12.88 -1.92
CA LEU A 50 -3.33 11.97 -2.68
C LEU A 50 -2.50 10.81 -3.22
N LEU A 51 -1.32 11.13 -3.77
CA LEU A 51 -0.39 10.11 -4.26
C LEU A 51 0.08 9.20 -3.12
N ASN A 52 0.42 9.77 -1.95
CA ASN A 52 0.79 9.00 -0.76
C ASN A 52 -0.29 7.99 -0.33
N ARG A 53 -1.56 8.38 -0.42
CA ARG A 53 -2.70 7.48 -0.14
C ARG A 53 -2.80 6.36 -1.18
N ALA A 54 -2.63 6.68 -2.47
CA ALA A 54 -2.60 5.68 -3.54
C ALA A 54 -1.46 4.67 -3.36
N PHE A 55 -0.25 5.15 -3.05
CA PHE A 55 0.90 4.30 -2.73
C PHE A 55 0.61 3.35 -1.57
N ARG A 56 0.03 3.87 -0.48
CA ARG A 56 -0.34 3.05 0.67
C ARG A 56 -1.30 1.93 0.26
N VAL A 57 -2.38 2.26 -0.47
CA VAL A 57 -3.39 1.27 -0.89
C VAL A 57 -2.74 0.17 -1.73
N LEU A 58 -1.95 0.54 -2.74
CA LEU A 58 -1.33 -0.45 -3.63
C LEU A 58 -0.26 -1.29 -2.91
N ALA A 59 0.54 -0.69 -2.03
CA ALA A 59 1.56 -1.41 -1.26
C ALA A 59 0.94 -2.42 -0.29
N VAL A 60 -0.11 -2.03 0.44
CA VAL A 60 -0.81 -2.93 1.36
C VAL A 60 -1.51 -4.05 0.59
N ALA A 61 -2.19 -3.73 -0.51
CA ALA A 61 -2.81 -4.73 -1.38
C ALA A 61 -1.78 -5.76 -1.88
N THR A 62 -0.64 -5.27 -2.36
CA THR A 62 0.46 -6.10 -2.88
C THR A 62 1.04 -7.01 -1.80
N ALA A 63 1.30 -6.47 -0.60
CA ALA A 63 1.81 -7.22 0.54
C ALA A 63 0.81 -8.31 0.99
N ARG A 64 -0.48 -7.97 1.10
CA ARG A 64 -1.53 -8.93 1.48
C ARG A 64 -1.73 -10.04 0.44
N ALA A 65 -1.48 -9.74 -0.83
CA ALA A 65 -1.47 -10.72 -1.92
C ALA A 65 -0.15 -11.50 -2.05
N GLY A 66 0.83 -11.29 -1.15
CA GLY A 66 2.12 -11.97 -1.22
C GLY A 66 2.93 -11.64 -2.48
N GLY A 67 2.73 -10.46 -3.05
CA GLY A 67 3.40 -10.02 -4.27
C GLY A 67 2.76 -10.53 -5.58
N ALA A 68 1.61 -11.21 -5.54
CA ALA A 68 0.88 -11.67 -6.72
C ALA A 68 -0.52 -11.07 -6.77
N LEU A 69 -0.64 -9.88 -7.36
CA LEU A 69 -1.91 -9.19 -7.55
C LEU A 69 -2.58 -9.66 -8.84
N ASP A 70 -3.73 -10.33 -8.72
CA ASP A 70 -4.54 -10.73 -9.89
C ASP A 70 -5.36 -9.55 -10.44
N VAL A 71 -4.68 -8.48 -10.85
CA VAL A 71 -5.30 -7.24 -11.38
C VAL A 71 -5.66 -7.33 -12.86
N ARG A 72 -5.40 -8.48 -13.51
CA ARG A 72 -5.76 -8.73 -14.92
C ARG A 72 -7.20 -8.39 -15.29
N PRO A 73 -8.22 -8.65 -14.45
CA PRO A 73 -9.60 -8.28 -14.75
C PRO A 73 -9.88 -6.78 -14.66
N GLU A 74 -9.02 -6.03 -13.96
CA GLU A 74 -9.26 -4.62 -13.58
C GLU A 74 -8.44 -3.62 -14.39
N VAL A 75 -7.35 -4.06 -15.02
CA VAL A 75 -6.39 -3.16 -15.69
C VAL A 75 -6.06 -3.65 -17.11
N PRO A 76 -5.87 -2.72 -18.07
CA PRO A 76 -5.36 -3.05 -19.40
C PRO A 76 -4.01 -3.78 -19.35
N ARG A 77 -3.73 -4.60 -20.36
CA ARG A 77 -2.54 -5.48 -20.40
C ARG A 77 -1.23 -4.69 -20.26
N GLU A 78 -1.16 -3.52 -20.87
CA GLU A 78 -0.02 -2.61 -20.85
C GLU A 78 0.29 -2.04 -19.45
N LEU A 79 -0.67 -2.08 -18.53
CA LEU A 79 -0.50 -1.62 -17.14
C LEU A 79 -0.25 -2.76 -16.15
N LEU A 80 -0.28 -4.02 -16.60
CA LEU A 80 -0.07 -5.17 -15.71
C LEU A 80 1.34 -5.25 -15.16
N GLU A 81 2.33 -4.79 -15.92
CA GLU A 81 3.75 -4.97 -15.65
C GLU A 81 4.03 -6.37 -15.06
N THR A 82 4.65 -6.45 -13.87
CA THR A 82 4.88 -7.71 -13.16
C THR A 82 3.97 -7.88 -11.95
N TRP A 83 2.88 -7.10 -11.83
CA TRP A 83 1.98 -7.13 -10.66
C TRP A 83 1.37 -8.51 -10.43
N GLY A 84 1.16 -9.26 -11.52
CA GLY A 84 0.66 -10.64 -11.47
C GLY A 84 1.56 -11.64 -10.73
N GLY A 85 2.85 -11.34 -10.54
CA GLY A 85 3.77 -12.19 -9.78
C GLY A 85 3.89 -13.61 -10.37
N ALA A 86 4.07 -13.71 -11.69
CA ALA A 86 4.11 -14.97 -12.42
C ALA A 86 5.31 -15.84 -11.98
N SER A 87 6.42 -15.20 -11.61
CA SER A 87 7.61 -15.88 -11.07
C SER A 87 7.86 -15.56 -9.59
N ALA A 88 8.75 -16.31 -8.95
CA ALA A 88 9.16 -16.05 -7.57
C ALA A 88 9.89 -14.70 -7.44
N GLU A 89 10.70 -14.37 -8.45
CA GLU A 89 11.44 -13.12 -8.56
C GLU A 89 10.49 -11.93 -8.70
N GLU A 90 9.43 -12.05 -9.51
CA GLU A 90 8.41 -11.00 -9.63
C GLU A 90 7.65 -10.79 -8.32
N ARG A 91 7.24 -11.88 -7.65
CA ARG A 91 6.58 -11.79 -6.34
C ARG A 91 7.48 -11.12 -5.31
N LYS A 92 8.76 -11.49 -5.27
CA LYS A 92 9.75 -10.85 -4.41
C LYS A 92 9.88 -9.36 -4.74
N ALA A 93 10.04 -9.00 -6.01
CA ALA A 93 10.19 -7.61 -6.43
C ALA A 93 8.97 -6.75 -6.05
N ASN A 94 7.76 -7.31 -6.14
CA ASN A 94 6.52 -6.65 -5.73
C ASN A 94 6.43 -6.45 -4.21
N VAL A 95 6.81 -7.47 -3.42
CA VAL A 95 6.92 -7.34 -1.96
C VAL A 95 7.98 -6.29 -1.59
N ASP A 96 9.16 -6.33 -2.21
CA ASP A 96 10.24 -5.37 -1.97
C ASP A 96 9.79 -3.94 -2.34
N TRP A 97 9.03 -3.77 -3.43
CA TRP A 97 8.42 -2.47 -3.78
C TRP A 97 7.46 -1.99 -2.69
N SER A 98 6.61 -2.88 -2.17
CA SER A 98 5.64 -2.57 -1.12
C SER A 98 6.33 -2.12 0.17
N ILE A 99 7.39 -2.84 0.56
CA ILE A 99 8.21 -2.50 1.72
C ILE A 99 8.85 -1.12 1.53
N ARG A 100 9.48 -0.84 0.39
CA ARG A 100 10.07 0.47 0.12
C ARG A 100 9.05 1.60 0.16
N ALA A 101 7.86 1.38 -0.41
CA ALA A 101 6.77 2.36 -0.38
C ALA A 101 6.31 2.66 1.05
N LEU A 102 6.03 1.62 1.85
CA LEU A 102 5.54 1.76 3.22
C LEU A 102 6.60 2.32 4.18
N ARG A 103 7.88 1.95 4.01
CA ARG A 103 8.99 2.56 4.77
C ARG A 103 9.01 4.06 4.61
N ARG A 104 8.99 4.51 3.36
CA ARG A 104 9.06 5.93 3.05
C ARG A 104 7.82 6.68 3.53
N LEU A 105 6.62 6.11 3.42
CA LEU A 105 5.42 6.69 4.03
C LEU A 105 5.54 6.82 5.56
N ASN A 106 6.04 5.77 6.23
CA ASN A 106 6.27 5.75 7.67
C ASN A 106 7.35 6.77 8.11
N GLU A 107 8.37 7.01 7.30
CA GLU A 107 9.38 8.05 7.55
C GLU A 107 8.79 9.48 7.54
N HIS A 108 7.82 9.73 6.66
CA HIS A 108 7.13 11.03 6.57
C HIS A 108 6.12 11.24 7.70
N ARG A 109 5.59 10.17 8.29
CA ARG A 109 4.58 10.19 9.37
C ARG A 109 5.03 9.33 10.53
N LYS A 110 6.18 9.68 11.12
CA LYS A 110 6.77 8.93 12.23
C LYS A 110 5.77 8.85 13.39
N GLY A 111 5.54 7.63 13.87
CA GLY A 111 4.66 7.38 15.01
C GLY A 111 3.20 7.12 14.66
N ASP A 112 2.82 7.06 13.38
CA ASP A 112 1.49 6.59 12.95
C ASP A 112 1.40 5.06 13.10
N PRO A 113 0.63 4.52 14.07
CA PRO A 113 0.57 3.08 14.32
C PRO A 113 -0.03 2.28 13.16
N ALA A 114 -0.90 2.90 12.35
CA ALA A 114 -1.50 2.24 11.20
C ALA A 114 -0.46 2.00 10.10
N LEU A 115 0.40 2.98 9.83
CA LEU A 115 1.52 2.83 8.88
C LEU A 115 2.59 1.87 9.40
N GLN A 116 2.85 1.86 10.70
CA GLN A 116 3.76 0.89 11.32
C GLN A 116 3.22 -0.54 11.21
N THR A 117 1.91 -0.73 11.38
CA THR A 117 1.25 -2.03 11.19
C THR A 117 1.35 -2.48 9.74
N ASP A 118 0.97 -1.62 8.78
CA ASP A 118 1.05 -1.92 7.35
C ASP A 118 2.49 -2.31 6.93
N LEU A 119 3.49 -1.54 7.41
CA LEU A 119 4.90 -1.83 7.15
C LEU A 119 5.31 -3.17 7.77
N GLY A 120 4.93 -3.44 9.02
CA GLY A 120 5.22 -4.72 9.68
C GLY A 120 4.61 -5.92 8.95
N GLU A 121 3.35 -5.80 8.49
CA GLU A 121 2.70 -6.81 7.64
C GLU A 121 3.49 -7.06 6.35
N ALA A 122 3.95 -6.01 5.68
CA ALA A 122 4.73 -6.14 4.45
C ALA A 122 6.11 -6.78 4.70
N LEU A 123 6.82 -6.37 5.76
CA LEU A 123 8.11 -6.95 6.15
C LEU A 123 7.99 -8.44 6.44
N ALA A 124 6.90 -8.87 7.08
CA ALA A 124 6.64 -10.29 7.39
C ALA A 124 6.52 -11.18 6.14
N ARG A 125 6.22 -10.59 4.97
CA ARG A 125 6.15 -11.30 3.68
C ARG A 125 7.51 -11.59 3.08
N SER A 126 8.58 -10.94 3.54
CA SER A 126 9.94 -11.20 3.10
C SER A 126 10.73 -11.97 4.18
N PRO A 127 11.29 -13.14 3.87
CA PRO A 127 12.16 -13.87 4.79
C PRO A 127 13.32 -13.02 5.33
N GLU A 128 13.88 -12.14 4.49
CA GLU A 128 15.00 -11.24 4.80
C GLU A 128 14.64 -10.20 5.87
N HIS A 129 13.35 -9.88 6.03
CA HIS A 129 12.86 -8.82 6.91
C HIS A 129 12.04 -9.32 8.11
N ARG A 130 11.93 -10.64 8.32
CA ARG A 130 11.13 -11.21 9.42
C ARG A 130 11.54 -10.71 10.80
N GLY A 131 12.84 -10.56 11.06
CA GLY A 131 13.33 -10.05 12.34
C GLY A 131 12.85 -8.63 12.62
N GLU A 132 12.88 -7.77 11.59
CA GLU A 132 12.39 -6.40 11.71
C GLU A 132 10.86 -6.33 11.83
N ALA A 133 10.14 -7.20 11.11
CA ALA A 133 8.69 -7.32 11.25
C ALA A 133 8.30 -7.67 12.70
N LEU A 134 8.99 -8.63 13.32
CA LEU A 134 8.77 -9.04 14.70
C LEU A 134 9.04 -7.89 15.68
N GLN A 135 10.13 -7.16 15.50
CA GLN A 135 10.45 -6.02 16.35
C GLN A 135 9.39 -4.91 16.24
N LEU A 136 8.99 -4.56 15.01
CA LEU A 136 8.04 -3.48 14.78
C LEU A 136 6.64 -3.83 15.29
N LEU A 137 6.12 -5.01 14.95
CA LEU A 137 4.79 -5.47 15.37
C LEU A 137 4.75 -5.78 16.87
N GLY A 138 5.81 -6.37 17.42
CA GLY A 138 5.94 -6.62 18.87
C GLY A 138 5.91 -5.31 19.66
N GLY A 139 6.67 -4.30 19.23
CA GLY A 139 6.66 -2.98 19.88
C GLY A 139 5.33 -2.24 19.79
N LEU A 140 4.50 -2.52 18.77
CA LEU A 140 3.11 -2.03 18.70
C LEU A 140 2.21 -2.75 19.70
N ALA A 141 2.29 -4.08 19.76
CA ALA A 141 1.50 -4.88 20.69
C ALA A 141 1.80 -4.54 22.15
N GLU A 142 3.07 -4.34 22.51
CA GLU A 142 3.46 -3.91 23.86
C GLU A 142 2.85 -2.55 24.24
N LYS A 143 2.85 -1.58 23.31
CA LYS A 143 2.24 -0.26 23.56
C LYS A 143 0.73 -0.34 23.73
N ASP A 144 0.06 -1.16 22.93
CA ASP A 144 -1.39 -1.39 23.01
C ASP A 144 -1.78 -2.01 24.37
N LEU A 145 -1.00 -2.99 24.83
CA LEU A 145 -1.16 -3.60 26.15
C LEU A 145 -0.95 -2.60 27.30
N LEU A 146 0.04 -1.71 27.19
CA LEU A 146 0.31 -0.67 28.19
C LEU A 146 -0.74 0.46 28.23
N ALA A 147 -1.48 0.68 27.13
CA ALA A 147 -2.55 1.66 27.04
C ALA A 147 -3.93 1.12 27.49
N SER A 148 -4.06 -0.20 27.61
CA SER A 148 -5.27 -0.91 28.04
C SER A 148 -5.53 -1.12 29.57
N PRO A 149 -4.83 -0.50 30.57
CA PRO A 149 -5.07 -0.82 31.99
C PRO A 149 -6.41 -0.42 32.61
N GLU A 150 -7.35 0.18 31.87
CA GLU A 150 -8.69 0.49 32.38
C GLU A 150 -9.78 0.00 31.42
N ALA A 151 -10.29 -1.22 31.68
CA ALA A 151 -11.59 -1.71 31.22
C ALA A 151 -12.20 -2.63 32.29
#